data_AF-A0A0C9YVT2-F1
#
_entry.id   AF-A0A0C9YVT2-F1
#
_cell.length_a   1.000
_cell.length_b   1.000
_cell.length_c   1.000
_cell.angle_alpha   90.00
_cell.angle_beta   90.00
_cell.angle_gamma   90.00
#
_symmetry.space_group_name_H-M   'P 1'
#
loop_
_entity.id
_entity.type
_entity.pdbx_description
1 polymer ?
#
loop_
_entity_poly.entity_id
_entity_poly.type
_entity_poly.pdbx_seq_one_letter_code
_entity_poly.pdbx_strand_id
1 'polypeptide(L)' 'MLPQTLISHGLFPTALSQPWMAVCMELLSFYHALFERSCDAINALAATLNTYYNR' A
#
# COMPACT_ATOMS: atom_id res chain seq x y z
N MET A 1 24.73 -31.17 17.01
CA MET A 1 23.30 -31.34 16.66
C MET A 1 22.40 -30.18 17.10
N LEU A 2 22.89 -29.20 17.88
CA LEU A 2 22.12 -28.02 18.32
C LEU A 2 21.52 -27.12 17.20
N PRO A 3 22.19 -26.90 16.04
CA PRO A 3 21.68 -25.97 15.03
C PRO A 3 20.39 -26.42 14.35
N GLN A 4 20.26 -27.74 14.11
CA GLN A 4 19.11 -28.31 13.38
C GLN A 4 17.82 -28.22 14.18
N THR A 5 17.90 -28.43 15.51
CA THR A 5 16.77 -28.27 16.43
C THR A 5 16.26 -26.83 16.46
N LEU A 6 17.16 -25.86 16.48
CA LEU A 6 16.78 -24.44 16.52
C LEU A 6 16.12 -23.99 15.19
N ILE A 7 16.57 -24.54 14.07
CA ILE A 7 15.94 -24.31 12.75
C ILE A 7 14.56 -24.99 12.67
N SER A 8 14.41 -26.23 13.16
CA SER A 8 13.12 -26.93 13.16
C SER A 8 12.07 -26.25 14.06
N HIS A 9 12.51 -25.56 15.11
CA HIS A 9 11.64 -24.78 15.99
C HIS A 9 11.41 -23.34 15.51
N GLY A 10 11.91 -22.95 14.33
CA GLY A 10 11.72 -21.60 13.78
C GLY A 10 12.43 -20.50 14.58
N LEU A 11 13.40 -20.87 15.43
CA LEU A 11 14.21 -19.95 16.24
C LEU A 11 15.40 -19.38 15.45
N PHE A 12 15.62 -19.88 14.24
CA PHE A 12 16.44 -19.22 13.21
C PHE A 12 15.52 -18.78 12.08
N PRO A 13 15.84 -17.70 11.36
CA PRO A 13 15.15 -17.36 10.13
C PRO A 13 15.45 -18.46 9.12
N THR A 14 14.62 -19.50 9.10
CA THR A 14 14.63 -20.50 8.06
C THR A 14 14.26 -19.78 6.78
N ALA A 15 15.05 -19.99 5.72
CA ALA A 15 14.79 -19.43 4.40
C ALA A 15 13.29 -19.49 4.06
N LEU A 16 12.77 -18.38 3.53
CA LEU A 16 11.36 -18.09 3.24
C LEU A 16 10.60 -19.34 2.76
N SER A 17 10.04 -20.13 3.69
CA SER A 17 9.25 -21.32 3.39
C SER A 17 7.86 -20.96 2.85
N GLN A 18 7.50 -19.69 2.97
CA GLN A 18 6.30 -19.08 2.40
C GLN A 18 6.70 -17.82 1.65
N PRO A 19 6.10 -17.54 0.48
CA PRO A 19 6.31 -16.27 -0.20
C PRO A 19 5.84 -15.15 0.72
N TRP A 20 6.77 -14.29 1.12
CA TRP A 20 6.40 -13.06 1.81
C TRP A 20 5.82 -12.11 0.79
N MET A 21 4.65 -11.56 1.11
CA MET A 21 4.06 -10.49 0.31
C MET A 21 4.92 -9.23 0.50
N ALA A 22 5.86 -9.01 -0.41
CA ALA A 22 6.59 -7.76 -0.48
C ALA A 22 5.69 -6.70 -1.12
N VAL A 23 5.45 -5.59 -0.42
CA VAL A 23 4.73 -4.44 -0.96
C VAL A 23 5.76 -3.46 -1.53
N CYS A 24 5.58 -3.07 -2.80
CA CYS A 24 6.42 -2.06 -3.42
C CYS A 24 6.03 -0.67 -2.90
N MET A 25 6.88 -0.11 -2.03
CA MET A 25 6.63 1.20 -1.41
C MET A 25 6.64 2.35 -2.43
N GLU A 26 7.46 2.24 -3.47
CA GLU A 26 7.52 3.22 -4.56
C GLU A 26 6.20 3.25 -5.34
N LEU A 27 5.62 2.08 -5.62
CA LEU A 27 4.32 1.95 -6.27
C LEU A 27 3.20 2.52 -5.39
N LEU A 28 3.22 2.20 -4.09
CA LEU A 28 2.23 2.73 -3.15
C LEU A 28 2.29 4.26 -3.06
N SER A 29 3.50 4.81 -3.01
CA SER A 29 3.73 6.27 -2.97
C SER A 29 3.27 6.95 -4.26
N PHE A 30 3.52 6.32 -5.42
CA PHE A 30 3.02 6.80 -6.71
C PHE A 30 1.50 6.86 -6.75
N TYR A 31 0.81 5.78 -6.34
CA TYR A 31 -0.65 5.77 -6.30
C TYR A 31 -1.20 6.81 -5.30
N HIS A 32 -0.58 6.95 -4.13
CA HIS A 32 -1.00 7.96 -3.15
C HIS A 32 -0.98 9.38 -3.76
N ALA A 33 0.12 9.76 -4.41
CA ALA A 33 0.24 11.07 -5.06
C ALA A 33 -0.79 11.25 -6.20
N LEU A 34 -1.06 10.19 -6.97
CA LEU A 34 -2.08 10.20 -8.02
C LEU A 34 -3.49 10.40 -7.47
N PHE A 35 -3.83 9.71 -6.37
CA PHE A 35 -5.12 9.83 -5.70
C PHE A 35 -5.33 11.21 -5.07
N GLU A 36 -4.30 11.77 -4.45
CA GLU A 36 -4.38 13.11 -3.86
C GLU A 36 -4.73 14.15 -4.93
N ARG A 37 -4.04 14.11 -6.08
CA ARG A 37 -4.29 15.02 -7.20
C ARG A 37 -5.64 14.80 -7.89
N SER A 38 -6.09 13.56 -7.98
CA SER A 38 -7.40 13.27 -8.57
C SER A 38 -8.55 13.74 -7.66
N CYS A 39 -8.40 13.60 -6.34
CA CYS A 39 -9.36 14.12 -5.37
C CYS A 39 -9.52 15.64 -5.49
N ASP A 40 -8.43 16.40 -5.61
CA ASP A 40 -8.49 17.84 -5.79
C ASP A 40 -9.32 18.22 -7.03
N ALA A 41 -9.09 17.54 -8.15
CA ALA A 41 -9.81 17.78 -9.39
C ALA A 41 -11.31 17.41 -9.30
N ILE A 42 -11.62 16.25 -8.69
CA ILE A 42 -13.00 15.80 -8.48
C ILE A 42 -13.74 16.76 -7.54
N ASN A 43 -13.09 17.20 -6.46
CA ASN A 43 -13.67 18.14 -5.51
C ASN A 43 -13.93 19.51 -6.14
N ALA A 44 -13.00 20.02 -6.95
CA ALA A 44 -13.18 21.26 -7.70
C ALA A 44 -14.35 21.16 -8.71
N LEU A 45 -14.47 20.03 -9.41
CA LEU A 45 -15.57 19.77 -10.32
C LEU A 45 -16.90 19.71 -9.57
N ALA A 46 -16.98 18.95 -8.47
CA ALA A 46 -18.18 18.83 -7.66
C ALA A 46 -18.62 20.19 -7.09
N ALA A 47 -17.68 21.01 -6.59
CA ALA A 47 -17.95 22.36 -6.13
C ALA A 47 -18.51 23.24 -7.26
N THR A 48 -17.92 23.17 -8.44
CA THR A 48 -18.38 23.92 -9.62
C THR A 48 -19.81 23.52 -10.00
N LEU A 49 -20.10 22.22 -10.11
CA LEU A 49 -21.45 21.73 -10.42
C LEU A 49 -22.46 22.15 -9.35
N ASN A 50 -22.08 22.07 -8.07
CA ASN A 50 -22.93 22.48 -6.95
C ASN A 50 -23.30 23.98 -7.05
N THR A 51 -22.33 24.84 -7.39
CA THR A 51 -22.61 26.27 -7.61
C THR A 51 -23.46 26.54 -8.85
N TYR A 52 -23.32 25.73 -9.90
CA TYR A 52 -24.09 25.90 -11.12
C TYR A 52 -25.56 25.49 -10.94
N TYR A 53 -25.80 24.36 -10.27
CA TYR A 53 -27.16 23.82 -10.11
C TYR A 53 -27.94 24.41 -8.93
N ASN A 54 -27.27 24.91 -7.89
CA ASN A 54 -27.94 25.55 -6.74
C ASN A 54 -27.90 27.09 -6.80
N ARG A 55 -27.60 27.66 -7.96
CA ARG A 55 -27.83 29.06 -8.29
C ARG A 55 -29.25 29.26 -8.79
#